data_AF-A0A2T1NAK9-F1
#
_entry.id   AF-A0A2T1NAK9-F1
#
_cell.length_a   1.000
_cell.length_b   1.000
_cell.length_c   1.000
_cell.angle_alpha   90.00
_cell.angle_beta   90.00
_cell.angle_gamma   90.00
#
_symmetry.space_group_name_H-M   'P 1'
#
loop_
_entity.id
_entity.type
_entity.pdbx_description
1 polymer ?
#
loop_
_entity_poly.entity_id
_entity_poly.type
_entity_poly.pdbx_seq_one_letter_code
_entity_poly.pdbx_strand_id
1 'polypeptide(L)'
;MKNDNVITLKEALAIFSLKDKNGFFLPFDLEYRTFNEQTKKGGKYKKYTAVKYLPNAKNEDSSSKNPNHFSNRTRNIELPNGDIKSIKIDFIISVNNKKVIY
;
A
#
# COMPACT_ATOMS: atom_id res chain seq x y z
N MET A 1 -9.51 -13.34 -23.21
CA MET A 1 -8.43 -12.34 -23.16
C MET A 1 -8.35 -11.82 -21.73
N LYS A 2 -7.22 -11.99 -21.04
CA LYS A 2 -7.04 -11.34 -19.73
C LYS A 2 -6.93 -9.84 -19.99
N ASN A 3 -7.80 -9.04 -19.39
CA ASN A 3 -7.62 -7.59 -19.42
C ASN A 3 -6.42 -7.27 -18.52
N ASP A 4 -5.25 -7.07 -19.12
CA ASP A 4 -3.99 -6.76 -18.39
C ASP A 4 -4.07 -5.45 -17.56
N ASN A 5 -5.16 -4.69 -17.73
CA ASN A 5 -5.47 -3.46 -17.01
C ASN A 5 -6.17 -3.66 -15.65
N VAL A 6 -6.56 -4.88 -15.27
CA VAL A 6 -7.26 -5.12 -14.00
C VAL A 6 -6.57 -6.21 -13.20
N ILE A 7 -6.36 -5.94 -11.91
CA ILE A 7 -5.77 -6.87 -10.95
C ILE A 7 -6.62 -6.94 -9.69
N THR A 8 -6.62 -8.10 -9.04
CA THR A 8 -7.25 -8.27 -7.72
C THR A 8 -6.43 -7.58 -6.63
N LEU A 9 -7.05 -7.30 -5.48
CA LEU A 9 -6.32 -6.82 -4.30
C LEU A 9 -5.16 -7.77 -3.91
N LYS A 10 -5.34 -9.08 -4.06
CA LYS A 10 -4.30 -10.07 -3.78
C LYS A 10 -3.09 -9.87 -4.69
N GLU A 11 -3.31 -9.67 -5.99
CA GLU A 11 -2.25 -9.40 -6.96
C GLU A 11 -1.58 -8.04 -6.71
N ALA A 12 -2.35 -7.02 -6.35
CA ALA A 12 -1.81 -5.72 -5.96
C ALA A 12 -0.87 -5.83 -4.74
N LEU A 13 -1.25 -6.60 -3.71
CA LEU A 13 -0.39 -6.84 -2.55
C LEU A 13 0.82 -7.72 -2.87
N ALA A 14 0.71 -8.60 -3.86
CA ALA A 14 1.85 -9.36 -4.37
C ALA A 14 2.89 -8.41 -5.00
N ILE A 15 2.44 -7.39 -5.77
CA ILE A 15 3.34 -6.36 -6.34
C ILE A 15 4.10 -5.64 -5.23
N PHE A 16 3.45 -5.29 -4.12
CA PHE A 16 4.10 -4.60 -3.00
C PHE A 16 5.23 -5.46 -2.41
N SER A 17 5.07 -6.78 -2.43
CA SER A 17 5.99 -7.73 -1.82
C SER A 17 7.09 -8.20 -2.79
N LEU A 18 7.10 -7.71 -4.03
CA LEU A 18 8.15 -8.05 -4.99
C LEU A 18 9.49 -7.51 -4.53
N LYS A 19 10.51 -8.35 -4.63
CA LYS A 19 11.88 -8.04 -4.24
C LYS A 19 12.81 -8.23 -5.44
N ASP A 20 13.86 -7.42 -5.49
CA ASP A 20 14.99 -7.64 -6.37
C ASP A 20 15.89 -8.78 -5.86
N LYS A 21 16.86 -9.21 -6.66
CA LYS A 21 17.89 -10.21 -6.32
C LYS A 21 18.62 -9.90 -5.01
N ASN A 22 18.73 -8.62 -4.69
CA ASN A 22 19.37 -8.11 -3.48
C ASN A 22 18.45 -8.11 -2.24
N GLY A 23 17.18 -8.56 -2.38
CA GLY A 23 16.21 -8.62 -1.28
C GLY A 23 15.49 -7.31 -0.98
N PHE A 24 15.78 -6.22 -1.71
CA PHE A 24 15.07 -4.93 -1.59
C PHE A 24 13.72 -4.94 -2.30
N PHE A 25 12.72 -4.28 -1.72
CA PHE A 25 11.42 -4.14 -2.34
C PHE A 25 11.49 -3.30 -3.62
N LEU A 26 10.83 -3.79 -4.68
CA LEU A 26 10.74 -3.05 -5.93
C LEU A 26 9.81 -1.84 -5.78
N PRO A 27 10.18 -0.68 -6.36
CA PRO A 27 9.31 0.47 -6.38
C PRO A 27 8.10 0.23 -7.29
N PHE A 28 6.96 0.82 -6.93
CA PHE A 28 5.72 0.74 -7.70
C PHE A 28 4.98 2.08 -7.66
N ASP A 29 4.09 2.29 -8.63
CA ASP A 29 3.19 3.45 -8.65
C ASP A 29 1.88 3.10 -7.96
N LEU A 30 1.35 4.03 -7.18
CA LEU A 30 0.16 3.83 -6.37
C LEU A 30 -0.82 5.00 -6.52
N GLU A 31 -2.07 4.66 -6.79
CA GLU A 31 -3.19 5.59 -6.71
C GLU A 31 -4.18 5.06 -5.68
N TYR A 32 -4.60 5.91 -4.74
CA TYR A 32 -5.52 5.53 -3.68
C TYR A 32 -6.30 6.74 -3.15
N ARG A 33 -7.37 6.50 -2.39
CA ARG A 33 -8.04 7.53 -1.59
C ARG A 33 -7.62 7.43 -0.13
N THR A 34 -7.40 8.57 0.52
CA THR A 34 -7.20 8.60 1.97
C THR A 34 -8.43 8.10 2.69
N PHE A 35 -8.29 7.56 3.90
CA PHE A 35 -9.46 7.29 4.73
C PHE A 35 -10.06 8.59 5.25
N ASN A 36 -11.38 8.77 5.13
CA ASN A 36 -12.12 9.82 5.82
C ASN A 36 -12.75 9.23 7.09
N GLU A 37 -12.32 9.71 8.26
CA GLU A 37 -12.76 9.17 9.54
C GLU A 37 -14.23 9.45 9.88
N GLN A 38 -14.78 10.57 9.40
CA GLN A 38 -16.16 10.97 9.65
C GLN A 38 -17.13 10.10 8.85
N THR A 39 -16.85 9.92 7.56
CA THR A 39 -17.75 9.18 6.65
C THR A 39 -17.40 7.70 6.54
N LYS A 40 -16.26 7.28 7.09
CA LYS A 40 -15.66 5.94 6.95
C LYS A 40 -15.44 5.51 5.49
N LYS A 41 -15.42 6.46 4.54
CA LYS A 41 -15.25 6.24 3.10
C LYS A 41 -13.90 6.77 2.60
N GLY A 42 -13.66 6.62 1.30
CA GLY A 42 -12.51 7.20 0.62
C GLY A 42 -12.63 8.72 0.52
N GLY A 43 -11.72 9.43 1.18
CA GLY A 43 -11.53 10.87 1.15
C GLY A 43 -10.73 11.34 -0.07
N LYS A 44 -9.66 12.10 0.17
CA LYS A 44 -8.88 12.76 -0.88
C LYS A 44 -8.16 11.74 -1.75
N TYR A 45 -8.23 11.94 -3.06
CA TYR A 45 -7.43 11.19 -4.01
C TYR A 45 -5.95 11.55 -3.87
N LYS A 46 -5.08 10.54 -3.92
CA LYS A 46 -3.63 10.69 -3.89
C LYS A 46 -2.98 9.74 -4.89
N LYS A 47 -1.95 10.27 -5.56
CA LYS A 47 -1.10 9.53 -6.48
C LYS A 47 0.34 9.66 -6.01
N TYR A 48 1.02 8.54 -5.93
CA TYR A 48 2.44 8.46 -5.62
C TYR A 48 3.15 7.61 -6.67
N THR A 49 4.35 8.03 -7.05
CA THR A 49 5.17 7.35 -8.04
C THR A 49 6.42 6.78 -7.38
N ALA A 50 6.86 5.62 -7.84
CA ALA A 50 8.07 4.94 -7.37
C ALA A 50 8.16 4.73 -5.85
N VAL A 51 7.04 4.38 -5.20
CA VAL A 51 6.99 4.11 -3.76
C VAL A 51 7.47 2.69 -3.45
N LYS A 52 8.06 2.48 -2.29
CA LYS A 52 8.52 1.16 -1.84
C LYS A 52 7.66 0.65 -0.69
N TYR A 53 7.46 -0.66 -0.63
CA TYR A 53 6.75 -1.28 0.48
C TYR A 53 7.65 -1.38 1.72
N LEU A 54 7.11 -1.00 2.88
CA LEU A 54 7.76 -1.15 4.18
C LEU A 54 6.89 -2.02 5.09
N PRO A 55 7.14 -3.34 5.20
CA PRO A 55 6.33 -4.22 6.03
C PRO A 55 6.42 -3.89 7.52
N ASN A 56 7.57 -3.39 7.98
CA ASN A 56 7.78 -2.97 9.36
C ASN A 56 8.11 -1.47 9.36
N ALA A 57 7.23 -0.64 9.93
CA ALA A 57 7.72 0.61 10.49
C ALA A 57 8.58 0.22 11.68
N LYS A 58 9.85 0.65 11.73
CA LYS A 58 10.66 0.54 12.95
C LYS A 58 9.96 1.35 14.05
N ASN A 59 9.14 0.69 14.85
CA ASN A 59 8.83 1.13 16.20
C ASN A 59 9.68 0.26 17.12
N GLU A 60 10.93 0.66 17.35
CA GLU A 60 11.74 0.09 18.41
C GLU A 60 11.33 0.59 19.81
N ASP A 61 10.35 1.49 19.90
CA ASP A 61 9.84 1.97 21.19
C ASP A 61 8.31 1.89 21.24
N SER A 62 7.78 0.87 21.92
CA SER A 62 6.62 0.96 22.84
C SER A 62 5.94 -0.41 23.05
N SER A 63 6.10 -0.91 24.27
CA SER A 63 5.10 -1.70 25.02
C SER A 63 4.00 -2.43 24.23
N SER A 64 4.21 -3.74 24.01
CA SER A 64 3.19 -4.81 24.00
C SER A 64 1.76 -4.45 23.52
N LYS A 65 1.62 -3.75 22.39
CA LYS A 65 0.34 -3.68 21.67
C LYS A 65 0.47 -4.51 20.43
N ASN A 66 -0.07 -5.72 20.51
CA ASN A 66 -0.14 -6.70 19.44
C ASN A 66 -0.59 -6.00 18.14
N PRO A 67 0.31 -5.77 17.16
CA PRO A 67 -0.02 -5.00 15.99
C PRO A 67 -0.85 -5.89 15.07
N ASN A 68 -2.18 -5.83 15.23
CA ASN A 68 -3.15 -6.55 14.39
C ASN A 68 -3.13 -5.99 12.94
N HIS A 69 -2.04 -6.21 12.22
CA HIS A 69 -1.84 -5.83 10.81
C HIS A 69 -2.88 -6.42 9.87
N PHE A 70 -3.50 -7.55 10.26
CA PHE A 70 -4.58 -8.17 9.53
C PHE A 70 -5.91 -7.45 9.75
N SER A 71 -6.22 -7.05 10.98
CA SER A 71 -7.49 -6.38 11.32
C SER A 71 -7.56 -4.96 10.78
N ASN A 72 -6.42 -4.25 10.70
CA ASN A 72 -6.41 -2.84 10.30
C ASN A 72 -6.39 -2.62 8.79
N ARG A 73 -6.08 -3.65 7.98
CA ARG A 73 -6.01 -3.58 6.51
C ARG A 73 -5.17 -2.39 6.01
N THR A 74 -4.06 -2.11 6.70
CA THR A 74 -3.11 -1.02 6.39
C THR A 74 -1.75 -1.55 5.92
N ARG A 75 -1.05 -0.76 5.12
CA ARG A 75 0.34 -1.01 4.68
C ARG A 75 1.15 0.27 4.80
N ASN A 76 2.42 0.17 5.18
CA ASN A 76 3.32 1.31 5.14
C ASN A 76 4.05 1.32 3.80
N ILE A 77 4.20 2.51 3.24
CA ILE A 77 4.96 2.78 2.03
C ILE A 77 5.98 3.88 2.31
N GLU A 78 7.13 3.78 1.67
CA GLU A 78 8.17 4.80 1.63
C GLU A 78 8.02 5.59 0.33
N LEU A 79 7.92 6.90 0.45
CA LEU A 79 7.93 7.82 -0.69
C LEU A 79 9.38 8.06 -1.16
N PRO A 80 9.60 8.51 -2.41
CA PRO A 80 10.94 8.80 -2.92
C PRO A 80 11.74 9.85 -2.13
N ASN A 81 11.05 10.71 -1.38
CA ASN A 81 11.66 11.69 -0.49
C ASN A 81 12.04 11.12 0.89
N GLY A 82 11.81 9.82 1.14
CA GLY A 82 12.06 9.14 2.41
C GLY A 82 10.89 9.20 3.40
N ASP A 83 9.79 9.89 3.08
CA ASP A 83 8.62 9.95 3.96
C ASP A 83 7.91 8.59 4.03
N ILE A 84 7.60 8.14 5.25
CA ILE A 84 6.81 6.94 5.47
C ILE A 84 5.33 7.32 5.61
N LYS A 85 4.45 6.66 4.85
CA LYS A 85 3.00 6.84 4.93
C LYS A 85 2.31 5.49 5.13
N SER A 86 1.35 5.46 6.06
CA SER A 86 0.42 4.35 6.22
C SER A 86 -0.82 4.56 5.33
N ILE A 87 -1.15 3.56 4.51
CA ILE A 87 -2.31 3.59 3.62
C ILE A 87 -3.28 2.47 4.00
N LYS A 88 -4.58 2.68 3.79
CA LYS A 88 -5.59 1.61 3.86
C LYS A 88 -5.72 0.94 2.51
N ILE A 89 -5.61 -0.39 2.48
CA ILE A 89 -5.62 -1.17 1.23
C ILE A 89 -7.01 -1.21 0.58
N ASP A 90 -8.06 -0.90 1.34
CA ASP A 90 -9.47 -0.84 0.89
C ASP A 90 -9.78 0.31 -0.05
N PHE A 91 -8.90 1.29 -0.11
CA PHE A 91 -9.09 2.50 -0.93
C PHE A 91 -8.05 2.61 -2.03
N ILE A 92 -7.35 1.51 -2.35
CA ILE A 92 -6.44 1.45 -3.50
C ILE A 92 -7.28 1.46 -4.78
N ILE A 93 -6.90 2.33 -5.70
CA ILE A 93 -7.55 2.48 -7.01
C ILE A 93 -6.75 1.73 -8.07
N SER A 94 -5.43 1.93 -8.09
CA SER A 94 -4.54 1.26 -9.04
C SER A 94 -3.12 1.09 -8.49
N VAL A 95 -2.45 0.06 -9.00
CA VAL A 95 -1.02 -0.21 -8.77
C VAL A 95 -0.35 -0.42 -10.12
N ASN A 96 0.74 0.30 -10.41
CA ASN A 96 1.44 0.26 -11.70
C ASN A 96 0.49 0.43 -12.90
N ASN A 97 -0.42 1.42 -12.80
CA ASN A 97 -1.48 1.71 -13.78
C ASN A 97 -2.50 0.58 -14.01
N LYS A 98 -2.49 -0.48 -13.20
CA LYS A 98 -3.50 -1.56 -13.23
C LYS A 98 -4.57 -1.29 -12.19
N LYS A 99 -5.83 -1.27 -12.60
CA LYS A 99 -6.99 -1.03 -11.73
C LYS A 99 -7.16 -2.17 -10.74
N VAL A 100 -7.34 -1.85 -9.46
CA VAL A 100 -7.58 -2.84 -8.42
C VAL A 100 -9.07 -3.13 -8.28
N ILE A 101 -9.43 -4.42 -8.25
CA ILE A 101 -10.77 -4.92 -7.93
C ILE A 101 -10.75 -5.74 -6.63
N TYR A 102 -11.89 -5.72 -5.93
CA TYR A 102 -12.09 -6.27 -4.58
C TYR A 102 -12.97 -7.51 -4.62
#